data_AF-A0A7V9HGI0-F1
#
_entry.id   AF-A0A7V9HGI0-F1
#
_cell.length_a   1.000
_cell.length_b   1.000
_cell.length_c   1.000
_cell.angle_alpha   90.00
_cell.angle_beta   90.00
_cell.angle_gamma   90.00
#
_symmetry.space_group_name_H-M   'P 1'
#
loop_
_entity.id
_entity.type
_entity.pdbx_description
1 polymer ?
#
loop_
_entity_poly.entity_id
_entity_poly.type
_entity_poly.pdbx_seq_one_letter_code
_entity_poly.pdbx_strand_id
1 'polypeptide(L)'
;MTPPSPTWPVLTRYEGRRLDRVALPLGGIGTGTISLGGRGDLHDWEVVNRPAKGFTPGNAFFALRTRQGDEVPVVRALEGVLRPPYEEARGGFAANHGLPRFRHCAFLAAYPFGQVLLSDDAIPLLVRLEAFNPLIPGDVARSALPGAVLRFVLENPTDQPVAAAIAGSLQNFIGTDGTNGAPDQGYNETRADDDLTGILFASRGVDPGAE
;
A
#
# COMPACT_ATOMS: atom_id res chain seq x y z
N MET A 1 -19.93 -6.57 -4.47
CA MET A 1 -19.07 -5.47 -3.95
C MET A 1 -18.62 -5.83 -2.55
N THR A 2 -17.35 -5.60 -2.23
CA THR A 2 -16.80 -5.80 -0.87
C THR A 2 -17.45 -4.82 0.12
N PRO A 3 -17.94 -5.27 1.29
CA PRO A 3 -18.51 -4.40 2.31
C PRO A 3 -17.44 -3.65 3.12
N PRO A 4 -17.77 -2.50 3.73
CA PRO A 4 -16.91 -1.87 4.72
C PRO A 4 -16.69 -2.76 5.93
N SER A 5 -15.64 -2.48 6.70
CA SER A 5 -15.43 -3.12 8.00
C SER A 5 -16.56 -2.75 8.97
N PRO A 6 -17.12 -3.71 9.72
CA PRO A 6 -18.18 -3.44 10.68
C PRO A 6 -17.69 -2.68 11.92
N THR A 7 -16.37 -2.70 12.19
CA THR A 7 -15.78 -2.12 13.41
C THR A 7 -14.95 -0.86 13.15
N TRP A 8 -14.70 -0.49 11.90
CA TRP A 8 -13.93 0.71 11.57
C TRP A 8 -14.84 1.89 11.26
N PRO A 9 -14.49 3.10 11.72
CA PRO A 9 -15.26 4.29 11.39
C PRO A 9 -15.20 4.60 9.89
N VAL A 10 -16.27 5.20 9.37
CA VAL A 10 -16.38 5.71 8.01
C VAL A 10 -17.08 7.06 8.07
N LEU A 11 -16.38 8.13 7.69
CA LEU A 11 -16.97 9.48 7.59
C LEU A 11 -17.34 9.79 6.15
N THR A 12 -16.47 9.43 5.21
CA THR A 12 -16.65 9.73 3.78
C THR A 12 -16.32 8.53 2.92
N ARG A 13 -17.10 8.34 1.84
CA ARG A 13 -16.83 7.37 0.77
C ARG A 13 -16.48 8.11 -0.53
N TYR A 14 -15.38 7.70 -1.15
CA TYR A 14 -14.91 8.20 -2.44
C TYR A 14 -14.94 7.08 -3.49
N GLU A 15 -15.34 7.44 -4.70
CA GLU A 15 -15.45 6.56 -5.87
C GLU A 15 -15.19 7.37 -7.14
N GLY A 16 -15.02 6.66 -8.27
CA GLY A 16 -14.81 7.29 -9.57
C GLY A 16 -13.64 8.28 -9.53
N ARG A 17 -13.72 9.37 -10.28
CA ARG A 17 -12.63 10.37 -10.44
C ARG A 17 -12.11 10.96 -9.13
N ARG A 18 -12.89 10.90 -8.04
CA ARG A 18 -12.42 11.37 -6.73
C ARG A 18 -11.22 10.57 -6.22
N LEU A 19 -11.11 9.29 -6.59
CA LEU A 19 -9.97 8.46 -6.18
C LEU A 19 -8.62 8.98 -6.71
N ASP A 20 -8.58 9.86 -7.72
CA ASP A 20 -7.35 10.44 -8.28
C ASP A 20 -6.73 11.48 -7.35
N ARG A 21 -7.50 11.93 -6.35
CA ARG A 21 -7.15 13.04 -5.46
C ARG A 21 -7.10 12.65 -4.00
N VAL A 22 -7.48 11.41 -3.66
CA VAL A 22 -7.40 10.91 -2.29
C VAL A 22 -5.98 10.46 -2.00
N ALA A 23 -5.41 10.99 -0.93
CA ALA A 23 -4.13 10.59 -0.37
C ALA A 23 -4.23 10.69 1.16
N LEU A 24 -4.35 9.56 1.86
CA LEU A 24 -4.41 9.50 3.31
C LEU A 24 -2.99 9.30 3.87
N PRO A 25 -2.44 10.25 4.64
CA PRO A 25 -1.08 10.12 5.14
C PRO A 25 -1.00 9.05 6.24
N LEU A 26 -0.09 8.09 6.08
CA LEU A 26 0.25 7.08 7.06
C LEU A 26 1.63 7.38 7.65
N GLY A 27 1.66 7.78 8.90
CA GLY A 27 2.89 8.06 9.65
C GLY A 27 2.61 8.85 10.91
N GLY A 28 3.41 8.62 11.95
CA GLY A 28 3.31 9.33 13.22
C GLY A 28 3.70 10.80 13.10
N ILE A 29 3.41 11.56 14.17
CA ILE A 29 3.77 12.96 14.27
C ILE A 29 5.30 13.10 14.17
N GLY A 30 5.77 13.81 13.15
CA GLY A 30 7.19 14.12 12.96
C GLY A 30 8.04 12.97 12.39
N THR A 31 7.43 11.86 11.95
CA THR A 31 8.18 10.67 11.50
C THR A 31 8.32 10.57 9.98
N GLY A 32 7.79 11.55 9.25
CA GLY A 32 7.50 11.38 7.83
C GLY A 32 6.27 10.50 7.58
N THR A 33 5.81 10.45 6.33
CA THR A 33 4.57 9.76 5.94
C THR A 33 4.68 9.06 4.60
N ILE A 34 3.86 8.02 4.42
CA ILE A 34 3.55 7.41 3.12
C ILE A 34 2.06 7.64 2.85
N SER A 35 1.69 8.15 1.68
CA SER A 35 0.27 8.32 1.32
C SER A 35 -0.34 6.99 0.88
N LEU A 36 -1.49 6.64 1.45
CA LEU A 36 -2.41 5.67 0.88
C LEU A 36 -3.33 6.35 -0.13
N GLY A 37 -3.14 6.05 -1.40
CA GLY A 37 -3.91 6.62 -2.50
C GLY A 37 -5.34 6.09 -2.56
N GLY A 38 -6.23 6.82 -3.23
CA GLY A 38 -7.64 6.46 -3.38
C GLY A 38 -7.90 5.09 -4.02
N ARG A 39 -6.94 4.58 -4.77
CA ARG A 39 -6.98 3.26 -5.41
C ARG A 39 -6.26 2.17 -4.61
N GLY A 40 -5.70 2.50 -3.45
CA GLY A 40 -4.98 1.58 -2.55
C GLY A 40 -3.50 1.42 -2.84
N ASP A 41 -2.94 2.22 -3.76
CA ASP A 41 -1.51 2.32 -3.95
C ASP A 41 -0.82 3.11 -2.84
N LEU A 42 0.47 2.83 -2.65
CA LEU A 42 1.33 3.59 -1.75
C LEU A 42 2.19 4.56 -2.55
N HIS A 43 2.05 5.85 -2.29
CA HIS A 43 2.78 6.91 -2.99
C HIS A 43 3.18 8.02 -2.02
N ASP A 44 3.83 9.07 -2.53
CA ASP A 44 4.36 10.19 -1.73
C ASP A 44 5.17 9.70 -0.51
N TRP A 45 6.27 8.99 -0.76
CA TRP A 45 7.11 8.43 0.29
C TRP A 45 8.00 9.52 0.90
N GLU A 46 7.46 10.23 1.90
CA GLU A 46 8.08 11.37 2.58
C GLU A 46 8.70 10.93 3.92
N VAL A 47 9.60 9.95 3.87
CA VAL A 47 10.15 9.27 5.07
C VAL A 47 11.65 9.53 5.32
N VAL A 48 12.20 10.52 4.62
CA VAL A 48 13.64 10.87 4.58
C VAL A 48 13.84 12.34 4.94
N ASN A 49 13.07 12.83 5.92
CA ASN A 49 13.13 14.18 6.49
C ASN A 49 12.95 15.34 5.48
N ARG A 50 12.25 15.11 4.37
CA ARG A 50 11.93 16.15 3.38
C ARG A 50 10.62 15.88 2.64
N PRO A 51 9.99 16.93 2.08
CA PRO A 51 8.87 16.77 1.16
C PRO A 51 9.28 15.96 -0.08
N ALA A 52 8.43 15.03 -0.49
CA ALA A 52 8.68 14.12 -1.61
C ALA A 52 7.38 13.71 -2.31
N LYS A 53 6.46 14.66 -2.52
CA LYS A 53 5.22 14.43 -3.28
C LYS A 53 5.50 13.91 -4.69
N GLY A 54 4.78 12.86 -5.09
CA GLY A 54 4.99 12.16 -6.35
C GLY A 54 6.14 11.14 -6.33
N PHE A 55 6.97 11.09 -5.29
CA PHE A 55 7.99 10.06 -5.16
C PHE A 55 7.38 8.74 -4.69
N THR A 56 7.70 7.67 -5.42
CA THR A 56 7.34 6.29 -5.07
C THR A 56 8.50 5.39 -5.48
N PRO A 57 8.98 4.49 -4.61
CA PRO A 57 9.96 3.49 -5.01
C PRO A 57 9.43 2.68 -6.20
N GLY A 58 10.27 2.43 -7.21
CA GLY A 58 9.83 1.95 -8.53
C GLY A 58 9.09 0.61 -8.53
N ASN A 59 9.26 -0.23 -7.50
CA ASN A 59 8.54 -1.49 -7.32
C ASN A 59 7.95 -1.60 -5.91
N ALA A 60 6.98 -0.75 -5.56
CA ALA A 60 6.25 -0.77 -4.30
C ALA A 60 4.78 -1.18 -4.53
N PHE A 61 4.42 -2.43 -4.26
CA PHE A 61 3.04 -2.92 -4.40
C PHE A 61 2.79 -4.21 -3.62
N PHE A 62 1.51 -4.55 -3.44
CA PHE A 62 1.09 -5.87 -2.98
C PHE A 62 0.27 -6.56 -4.07
N ALA A 63 0.32 -7.89 -4.13
CA ALA A 63 -0.46 -8.70 -5.05
C ALA A 63 -1.16 -9.85 -4.32
N LEU A 64 -2.39 -10.14 -4.75
CA LEU A 64 -3.18 -11.28 -4.30
C LEU A 64 -3.21 -12.32 -5.42
N ARG A 65 -2.84 -13.55 -5.08
CA ARG A 65 -3.07 -14.74 -5.89
C ARG A 65 -4.23 -15.53 -5.28
N THR A 66 -5.22 -15.88 -6.08
CA THR A 66 -6.35 -16.75 -5.68
C THR A 66 -6.46 -17.96 -6.59
N ARG A 67 -6.91 -19.09 -6.04
CA ARG A 67 -7.33 -20.28 -6.79
C ARG A 67 -8.47 -20.98 -6.06
N GLN A 68 -9.57 -21.25 -6.76
CA GLN A 68 -10.68 -22.07 -6.27
C GLN A 68 -10.58 -23.46 -6.90
N GLY A 69 -10.57 -24.53 -6.09
CA GLY A 69 -10.37 -25.90 -6.58
C GLY A 69 -9.16 -26.06 -7.52
N ASP A 70 -9.39 -26.65 -8.69
CA ASP A 70 -8.38 -26.90 -9.74
C ASP A 70 -8.37 -25.84 -10.86
N GLU A 71 -9.02 -24.69 -10.64
CA GLU A 71 -9.00 -23.59 -11.60
C GLU A 71 -7.59 -23.00 -11.77
N VAL A 72 -7.40 -22.28 -12.89
CA VAL A 72 -6.17 -21.54 -13.15
C VAL A 72 -6.07 -20.40 -12.12
N PRO A 73 -4.92 -20.25 -11.42
CA PRO A 73 -4.74 -19.17 -10.47
C PRO A 73 -4.87 -17.80 -11.12
N VAL A 74 -5.60 -16.90 -10.47
CA VAL A 74 -5.74 -15.51 -10.87
C VAL A 74 -4.88 -14.64 -9.96
N VAL A 75 -4.20 -13.65 -10.54
CA VAL A 75 -3.40 -12.68 -9.80
C VAL A 75 -3.88 -11.27 -10.10
N ARG A 76 -3.98 -10.44 -9.07
CA ARG A 76 -4.24 -9.00 -9.15
C ARG A 76 -3.31 -8.25 -8.20
N ALA A 77 -2.75 -7.13 -8.63
CA ALA A 77 -2.23 -6.14 -7.69
C ALA A 77 -3.38 -5.68 -6.78
N LEU A 78 -3.12 -5.50 -5.49
CA LEU A 78 -4.07 -5.11 -4.44
C LEU A 78 -4.38 -3.62 -4.51
N GLU A 79 -4.77 -3.18 -5.71
CA GLU A 79 -5.09 -1.81 -6.07
C GLU A 79 -6.23 -1.79 -7.09
N GLY A 80 -6.98 -0.69 -7.14
CA GLY A 80 -7.93 -0.40 -8.21
C GLY A 80 -7.23 -0.17 -9.55
N VAL A 81 -7.94 -0.24 -10.68
CA VAL A 81 -7.34 0.02 -12.00
C VAL A 81 -6.66 1.40 -12.09
N LEU A 82 -5.61 1.47 -12.91
CA LEU A 82 -5.01 2.73 -13.33
C LEU A 82 -6.03 3.53 -14.13
N ARG A 83 -5.85 4.85 -14.16
CA ARG A 83 -6.69 5.76 -14.93
C ARG A 83 -5.85 6.61 -15.88
N PRO A 84 -6.49 7.18 -16.93
CA PRO A 84 -5.81 8.07 -17.84
C PRO A 84 -5.07 9.22 -17.12
N PRO A 85 -4.01 9.77 -17.74
CA PRO A 85 -3.57 9.48 -19.11
C PRO A 85 -2.76 8.18 -19.22
N TYR A 86 -3.07 7.37 -20.23
CA TYR A 86 -2.24 6.23 -20.68
C TYR A 86 -1.32 6.66 -21.81
N GLU A 87 -0.75 7.85 -21.65
CA GLU A 87 0.10 8.47 -22.65
C GLU A 87 1.55 8.04 -22.38
N GLU A 88 2.44 8.30 -23.34
CA GLU A 88 3.89 7.98 -23.33
C GLU A 88 4.32 6.66 -24.01
N ALA A 89 5.62 6.57 -24.31
CA ALA A 89 6.25 5.49 -25.08
C ALA A 89 6.09 4.08 -24.45
N ARG A 90 5.72 4.00 -23.17
CA ARG A 90 5.47 2.73 -22.45
C ARG A 90 3.99 2.53 -22.06
N GLY A 91 3.09 3.38 -22.56
CA GLY A 91 1.66 3.36 -22.21
C GLY A 91 1.32 3.98 -20.85
N GLY A 92 2.32 4.59 -20.17
CA GLY A 92 2.18 5.30 -18.90
C GLY A 92 3.48 5.28 -18.06
N PHE A 93 3.61 6.18 -17.10
CA PHE A 93 4.72 6.20 -16.12
C PHE A 93 4.45 5.41 -14.84
N ALA A 94 3.21 4.95 -14.64
CA ALA A 94 2.86 4.24 -13.41
C ALA A 94 3.71 2.98 -13.27
N ALA A 95 4.37 2.83 -12.12
CA ALA A 95 5.09 1.62 -11.77
C ALA A 95 4.20 0.39 -11.98
N ASN A 96 4.77 -0.67 -12.53
CA ASN A 96 4.05 -1.93 -12.74
C ASN A 96 2.75 -1.77 -13.57
N HIS A 97 2.76 -0.88 -14.58
CA HIS A 97 1.59 -0.58 -15.41
C HIS A 97 0.91 -1.83 -16.00
N GLY A 98 1.69 -2.84 -16.36
CA GLY A 98 1.19 -4.09 -16.95
C GLY A 98 0.51 -5.07 -15.98
N LEU A 99 0.58 -4.84 -14.66
CA LEU A 99 -0.06 -5.75 -13.71
C LEU A 99 -1.59 -5.64 -13.74
N PRO A 100 -2.32 -6.77 -13.84
CA PRO A 100 -3.77 -6.79 -13.64
C PRO A 100 -4.15 -6.23 -12.27
N ARG A 101 -5.23 -5.43 -12.21
CA ARG A 101 -5.72 -4.73 -11.01
C ARG A 101 -7.22 -4.92 -10.84
N PHE A 102 -7.75 -4.61 -9.65
CA PHE A 102 -9.18 -4.74 -9.37
C PHE A 102 -9.99 -3.71 -10.15
N ARG A 103 -11.00 -4.17 -10.90
CA ARG A 103 -11.86 -3.32 -11.74
C ARG A 103 -12.68 -2.32 -10.93
N HIS A 104 -13.09 -2.68 -9.73
CA HIS A 104 -13.89 -1.84 -8.85
C HIS A 104 -13.12 -1.51 -7.58
N CYS A 105 -13.08 -0.23 -7.26
CA CYS A 105 -12.40 0.31 -6.09
C CYS A 105 -13.24 1.41 -5.46
N ALA A 106 -13.27 1.44 -4.13
CA ALA A 106 -13.80 2.56 -3.36
C ALA A 106 -12.89 2.82 -2.15
N PHE A 107 -12.75 4.09 -1.77
CA PHE A 107 -11.98 4.50 -0.61
C PHE A 107 -12.90 5.04 0.46
N LEU A 108 -12.75 4.55 1.69
CA LEU A 108 -13.47 5.01 2.87
C LEU A 108 -12.50 5.70 3.81
N ALA A 109 -12.82 6.93 4.20
CA ALA A 109 -11.96 7.75 5.04
C ALA A 109 -12.64 8.07 6.37
N ALA A 110 -11.88 7.90 7.44
CA ALA A 110 -12.14 8.41 8.78
C ALA A 110 -10.78 8.58 9.49
N TYR A 111 -9.96 9.52 9.01
CA TYR A 111 -8.58 9.71 9.47
C TYR A 111 -8.48 9.64 11.01
N PRO A 112 -7.56 8.84 11.59
CA PRO A 112 -6.39 8.18 10.96
C PRO A 112 -6.68 6.86 10.23
N PHE A 113 -7.94 6.47 10.09
CA PHE A 113 -8.34 5.21 9.47
C PHE A 113 -8.71 5.39 7.99
N GLY A 114 -8.13 4.54 7.14
CA GLY A 114 -8.50 4.38 5.73
C GLY A 114 -8.91 2.94 5.42
N GLN A 115 -9.92 2.77 4.57
CA GLN A 115 -10.25 1.46 4.01
C GLN A 115 -10.32 1.54 2.49
N VAL A 116 -9.74 0.56 1.80
CA VAL A 116 -9.86 0.39 0.35
C VAL A 116 -10.62 -0.89 0.08
N LEU A 117 -11.77 -0.75 -0.58
CA LEU A 117 -12.61 -1.86 -0.97
C LEU A 117 -12.30 -2.23 -2.41
N LEU A 118 -11.89 -3.47 -2.63
CA LEU A 118 -11.48 -3.98 -3.94
C LEU A 118 -12.41 -5.11 -4.35
N SER A 119 -12.89 -5.10 -5.60
CA SER A 119 -13.64 -6.23 -6.17
C SER A 119 -13.43 -6.37 -7.68
N ASP A 120 -13.40 -7.61 -8.14
CA ASP A 120 -13.25 -8.03 -9.53
C ASP A 120 -13.96 -9.38 -9.67
N ASP A 121 -14.83 -9.57 -10.65
CA ASP A 121 -15.56 -10.85 -10.85
C ASP A 121 -14.64 -12.05 -11.09
N ALA A 122 -13.37 -11.84 -11.46
CA ALA A 122 -12.38 -12.90 -11.59
C ALA A 122 -11.73 -13.31 -10.25
N ILE A 123 -12.05 -12.61 -9.16
CA ILE A 123 -11.51 -12.87 -7.82
C ILE A 123 -12.65 -13.37 -6.91
N PRO A 124 -12.62 -14.63 -6.46
CA PRO A 124 -13.71 -15.23 -5.66
C PRO A 124 -13.66 -14.84 -4.18
N LEU A 125 -13.12 -13.65 -3.86
CA LEU A 125 -12.96 -13.15 -2.48
C LEU A 125 -13.46 -11.70 -2.39
N LEU A 126 -14.02 -11.35 -1.25
CA LEU A 126 -14.21 -9.96 -0.84
C LEU A 126 -12.88 -9.48 -0.25
N VAL A 127 -12.31 -8.42 -0.86
CA VAL A 127 -10.95 -7.95 -0.54
C VAL A 127 -11.00 -6.53 -0.02
N ARG A 128 -10.50 -6.34 1.20
CA ARG A 128 -10.40 -5.03 1.84
C ARG A 128 -8.99 -4.80 2.38
N LEU A 129 -8.44 -3.61 2.11
CA LEU A 129 -7.27 -3.11 2.82
C LEU A 129 -7.75 -2.14 3.90
N GLU A 130 -7.36 -2.38 5.14
CA GLU A 130 -7.57 -1.48 6.27
C GLU A 130 -6.21 -0.92 6.68
N ALA A 131 -6.05 0.40 6.71
CA ALA A 131 -4.76 1.03 6.99
C ALA A 131 -4.89 2.19 7.96
N PHE A 132 -3.90 2.32 8.84
CA PHE A 132 -3.81 3.40 9.81
C PHE A 132 -2.38 3.57 10.33
N ASN A 133 -2.12 4.72 10.93
CA ASN A 133 -1.05 4.88 11.92
C ASN A 133 -1.69 5.23 13.27
N PRO A 134 -1.08 4.89 14.40
CA PRO A 134 -1.57 5.35 15.70
C PRO A 134 -1.60 6.88 15.75
N LEU A 135 -2.79 7.44 15.98
CA LEU A 135 -2.99 8.85 16.29
C LEU A 135 -4.04 8.95 17.40
N ILE A 136 -3.57 9.12 18.62
CA ILE A 136 -4.35 9.03 19.84
C ILE A 136 -4.39 10.42 20.49
N PRO A 137 -5.56 11.09 20.51
CA PRO A 137 -5.68 12.40 21.14
C PRO A 137 -5.16 12.40 22.58
N GLY A 138 -4.25 13.33 22.88
CA GLY A 138 -3.64 13.47 24.20
C GLY A 138 -2.47 12.52 24.51
N ASP A 139 -2.12 11.60 23.61
CA ASP A 139 -1.00 10.68 23.78
C ASP A 139 0.02 10.87 22.64
N VAL A 140 0.94 11.83 22.84
CA VAL A 140 1.98 12.16 21.85
C VAL A 140 2.93 10.99 21.65
N ALA A 141 3.31 10.28 22.72
CA ALA A 141 4.28 9.19 22.64
C ALA A 141 3.80 8.07 21.71
N ARG A 142 2.52 7.68 21.80
CA ARG A 142 1.94 6.69 20.88
C ARG A 142 1.64 7.28 19.50
N SER A 143 1.33 8.57 19.42
CA SER A 143 1.03 9.24 18.14
C SER A 143 2.27 9.56 17.30
N ALA A 144 3.47 9.52 17.89
CA ALA A 144 4.74 9.80 17.23
C ALA A 144 5.51 8.52 16.83
N LEU A 145 4.86 7.36 16.81
CA LEU A 145 5.51 6.12 16.39
C LEU A 145 5.76 6.12 14.86
N PRO A 146 6.99 5.83 14.40
CA PRO A 146 7.34 5.81 12.98
C PRO A 146 6.87 4.51 12.32
N GLY A 147 5.56 4.38 12.12
CA GLY A 147 4.97 3.17 11.58
C GLY A 147 3.60 3.36 10.95
N ALA A 148 3.29 2.47 10.02
CA ALA A 148 2.00 2.34 9.38
C ALA A 148 1.59 0.86 9.41
N VAL A 149 0.30 0.60 9.62
CA VAL A 149 -0.27 -0.74 9.59
C VAL A 149 -1.09 -0.87 8.32
N LEU A 150 -0.83 -1.92 7.56
CA LEU A 150 -1.64 -2.35 6.43
C LEU A 150 -2.19 -3.74 6.74
N ARG A 151 -3.50 -3.82 6.95
CA ARG A 151 -4.21 -5.07 7.22
C ARG A 151 -5.02 -5.46 6.00
N PHE A 152 -4.60 -6.53 5.34
CA PHE A 152 -5.36 -7.15 4.27
C PHE A 152 -6.40 -8.11 4.86
N VAL A 153 -7.67 -7.86 4.58
CA VAL A 153 -8.79 -8.68 5.00
C VAL A 153 -9.35 -9.38 3.76
N LEU A 154 -9.29 -10.71 3.77
CA LEU A 154 -9.84 -11.57 2.74
C LEU A 154 -11.02 -12.34 3.33
N GLU A 155 -12.20 -12.18 2.75
CA GLU A 155 -13.40 -12.90 3.14
C GLU A 155 -13.84 -13.77 1.96
N ASN A 156 -14.11 -15.06 2.22
CA ASN A 156 -14.59 -16.01 1.24
C ASN A 156 -16.11 -16.12 1.35
N PRO A 157 -16.90 -15.50 0.45
CA PRO A 157 -18.36 -15.57 0.48
C PRO A 157 -18.90 -16.84 -0.19
N THR A 158 -18.03 -17.69 -0.74
CA THR A 158 -18.42 -18.90 -1.48
C THR A 158 -18.56 -20.11 -0.56
N ASP A 159 -19.16 -21.18 -1.07
CA ASP A 159 -19.25 -22.47 -0.41
C ASP A 159 -18.05 -23.39 -0.67
N GLN A 160 -17.05 -22.92 -1.43
CA GLN A 160 -15.86 -23.68 -1.79
C GLN A 160 -14.58 -23.07 -1.19
N PRO A 161 -13.60 -23.89 -0.81
CA PRO A 161 -12.29 -23.39 -0.38
C PRO A 161 -11.58 -22.59 -1.48
N VAL A 162 -11.05 -21.43 -1.11
CA VAL A 162 -10.20 -20.59 -1.97
C VAL A 162 -8.80 -20.54 -1.39
N ALA A 163 -7.82 -21.03 -2.14
CA ALA A 163 -6.40 -20.87 -1.80
C ALA A 163 -5.98 -19.43 -2.14
N ALA A 164 -5.48 -18.70 -1.13
CA ALA A 164 -5.06 -17.32 -1.27
C ALA A 164 -3.62 -17.11 -0.77
N ALA A 165 -2.87 -16.25 -1.46
CA ALA A 165 -1.56 -15.78 -1.01
C ALA A 165 -1.40 -14.29 -1.34
N ILE A 166 -0.85 -13.54 -0.39
CA ILE A 166 -0.48 -12.14 -0.59
C ILE A 166 1.04 -12.05 -0.63
N ALA A 167 1.57 -11.35 -1.63
CA ALA A 167 2.98 -11.03 -1.75
C ALA A 167 3.17 -9.51 -1.79
N GLY A 168 4.11 -8.99 -1.01
CA GLY A 168 4.56 -7.61 -1.07
C GLY A 168 5.87 -7.48 -1.82
N SER A 169 6.01 -6.41 -2.59
CA SER A 169 7.25 -5.98 -3.22
C SER A 169 7.52 -4.54 -2.82
N LEU A 170 8.74 -4.26 -2.37
CA LEU A 170 9.20 -2.92 -2.11
C LEU A 170 10.66 -2.81 -2.58
N GLN A 171 10.94 -1.80 -3.39
CA GLN A 171 12.32 -1.51 -3.79
C GLN A 171 13.08 -0.89 -2.63
N ASN A 172 14.28 -1.40 -2.34
CA ASN A 172 15.18 -0.71 -1.43
C ASN A 172 15.68 0.58 -2.08
N PHE A 173 15.25 1.72 -1.52
CA PHE A 173 15.51 3.05 -2.03
C PHE A 173 16.46 3.86 -1.12
N ILE A 174 17.09 3.23 -0.13
CA ILE A 174 18.01 3.91 0.80
C ILE A 174 19.16 4.54 0.02
N GLY A 175 19.35 5.84 0.20
CA GLY A 175 20.33 6.66 -0.54
C GLY A 175 19.73 7.59 -1.58
N THR A 176 18.43 7.47 -1.87
CA THR A 176 17.68 8.53 -2.57
C THR A 176 16.59 9.09 -1.69
N ASP A 177 16.34 10.37 -1.88
CA ASP A 177 15.29 11.10 -1.19
C ASP A 177 14.09 11.41 -2.12
N GLY A 178 14.17 10.94 -3.37
CA GLY A 178 13.20 11.17 -4.44
C GLY A 178 13.55 12.31 -5.40
N THR A 179 14.61 13.07 -5.17
CA THR A 179 15.09 14.14 -6.08
C THR A 179 16.61 14.14 -6.19
N ASN A 180 17.30 13.91 -5.09
CA ASN A 180 18.75 13.83 -4.97
C ASN A 180 19.17 12.41 -4.55
N GLY A 181 20.46 12.17 -4.71
CA GLY A 181 21.08 10.89 -4.38
C GLY A 181 20.59 9.76 -5.30
N ALA A 182 21.11 8.57 -5.02
CA ALA A 182 20.71 7.34 -5.67
C ALA A 182 20.92 6.20 -4.67
N PRO A 183 20.14 5.11 -4.76
CA PRO A 183 20.43 3.93 -3.98
C PRO A 183 21.86 3.45 -4.24
N ASP A 184 22.64 3.25 -3.19
CA ASP A 184 24.03 2.81 -3.30
C ASP A 184 24.27 1.58 -2.40
N GLN A 185 24.82 0.51 -2.97
CA GLN A 185 25.14 -0.75 -2.29
C GLN A 185 24.06 -1.22 -1.30
N GLY A 186 22.78 -1.15 -1.72
CA GLY A 186 21.63 -1.57 -0.92
C GLY A 186 21.60 -3.08 -0.70
N TYR A 187 21.23 -3.51 0.49
CA TYR A 187 20.99 -4.91 0.82
C TYR A 187 19.74 -5.05 1.69
N ASN A 188 19.14 -6.23 1.63
CA ASN A 188 17.95 -6.57 2.39
C ASN A 188 18.25 -7.73 3.31
N GLU A 189 17.84 -7.64 4.57
CA GLU A 189 18.06 -8.67 5.59
C GLU A 189 16.70 -9.10 6.15
N THR A 190 16.45 -10.41 6.23
CA THR A 190 15.28 -10.90 6.96
C THR A 190 15.55 -10.80 8.46
N ARG A 191 14.62 -10.21 9.21
CA ARG A 191 14.65 -10.16 10.67
C ARG A 191 13.40 -10.82 11.22
N ALA A 192 13.58 -11.56 12.31
CA ALA A 192 12.48 -12.19 13.01
C ALA A 192 12.72 -12.06 14.53
N ASP A 193 11.64 -11.78 15.26
CA ASP A 193 11.55 -12.01 16.69
C ASP A 193 10.38 -12.97 16.98
N ASP A 194 9.95 -13.06 18.24
CA ASP A 194 8.86 -13.96 18.65
C ASP A 194 7.49 -13.57 18.07
N ASP A 195 7.27 -12.28 17.77
CA ASP A 195 5.97 -11.73 17.39
C ASP A 195 5.89 -11.28 15.91
N LEU A 196 7.03 -10.97 15.29
CA LEU A 196 7.12 -10.31 14.00
C LEU A 196 8.24 -10.90 13.13
N THR A 197 7.97 -11.00 11.83
CA THR A 197 8.99 -11.24 10.81
C THR A 197 8.90 -10.15 9.76
N GLY A 198 10.04 -9.60 9.38
CA GLY A 198 10.13 -8.48 8.46
C GLY A 198 11.40 -8.49 7.63
N ILE A 199 11.50 -7.53 6.74
CA ILE A 199 12.69 -7.30 5.93
C ILE A 199 13.25 -5.92 6.29
N LEU A 200 14.46 -5.89 6.82
CA LEU A 200 15.22 -4.66 6.97
C LEU A 200 15.80 -4.28 5.61
N PHE A 201 15.61 -3.02 5.22
CA PHE A 201 16.32 -2.42 4.11
C PHE A 201 17.51 -1.65 4.68
N ALA A 202 18.69 -1.84 4.11
CA ALA A 202 19.91 -1.16 4.53
C ALA A 202 20.81 -0.85 3.33
N SER A 203 21.87 -0.08 3.56
CA SER A 203 22.89 0.28 2.57
C SER A 203 24.28 0.23 3.21
N ARG A 204 25.31 -0.08 2.42
CA ARG A 204 26.73 0.09 2.79
C ARG A 204 27.38 1.33 2.17
N GLY A 205 26.70 1.95 1.21
CA GLY A 205 27.19 3.12 0.47
C GLY A 205 26.69 4.46 1.04
N VAL A 206 25.65 4.42 1.88
CA VAL A 206 25.09 5.58 2.56
C VAL A 206 25.61 5.62 4.00
N ASP A 207 26.09 6.79 4.45
CA ASP A 207 26.51 6.98 5.83
C ASP A 207 25.32 6.71 6.78
N PRO A 208 25.45 5.79 7.76
CA PRO A 208 24.39 5.52 8.74
C PRO A 208 23.91 6.74 9.53
N GLY A 209 24.70 7.82 9.57
CA GLY A 209 24.34 9.10 10.18
C GLY A 209 23.90 10.18 9.19
N ALA A 210 23.64 9.84 7.91
CA ALA A 210 23.26 10.80 6.87
C ALA A 210 21.86 11.42 7.02
N GLU A 211 21.18 11.22 8.15
CA GLU A 211 19.84 11.77 8.44
C GLU A 211 19.80 12.54 9.76
#